data_AF-A0A9E2L9K7-F1
#
_entry.id   AF-A0A9E2L9K7-F1
#
_cell.length_a   1.000
_cell.length_b   1.000
_cell.length_c   1.000
_cell.angle_alpha   90.00
_cell.angle_beta   90.00
_cell.angle_gamma   90.00
#
_symmetry.space_group_name_H-M   'P 1'
#
loop_
_entity.id
_entity.type
_entity.pdbx_description
1 polymer ?
#
loop_
_entity_poly.entity_id
_entity_poly.type
_entity_poly.pdbx_seq_one_letter_code
_entity_poly.pdbx_strand_id
1 'polypeptide(L)' 'AGIEEIRGGTSEENAKIVKEVIAGKKGPRQDIVLLNASAALVAGGKAKDFREGIEVARESIDSGEALKKLESLIEFTNKP' A
#
# COMPACT_ATOMS: atom_id res chain seq x y z
N ALA A 1 -17.73 -3.75 -5.81
CA ALA A 1 -17.05 -2.47 -6.05
C ALA A 1 -16.94 -2.23 -7.55
N GLY A 2 -17.20 -1.01 -8.02
CA GLY A 2 -17.00 -0.59 -9.40
C GLY A 2 -15.57 -0.08 -9.64
N ILE A 3 -15.12 -0.08 -10.89
CA ILE A 3 -13.77 0.39 -11.25
C ILE A 3 -13.54 1.86 -10.90
N GLU A 4 -14.61 2.64 -10.84
CA GLU A 4 -14.59 4.05 -10.44
C GLU A 4 -14.13 4.26 -8.99
N GLU A 5 -14.35 3.28 -8.09
CA GLU A 5 -13.97 3.39 -6.67
C GLU A 5 -12.45 3.28 -6.45
N ILE A 6 -11.73 2.70 -7.43
CA ILE A 6 -10.26 2.61 -7.41
C ILE A 6 -9.59 3.65 -8.33
N ARG A 7 -10.38 4.51 -8.99
CA ARG A 7 -9.86 5.56 -9.86
C ARG A 7 -8.98 6.53 -9.05
N GLY A 8 -7.82 6.85 -9.62
CA GLY A 8 -6.94 7.93 -9.16
C GLY A 8 -7.38 9.30 -9.69
N GLY A 9 -6.50 10.29 -9.57
CA GLY A 9 -6.75 11.67 -10.00
C GLY A 9 -5.45 12.38 -10.41
N THR A 10 -5.33 13.66 -10.07
CA THR A 10 -4.09 14.44 -10.23
C THR A 10 -2.96 13.90 -9.35
N SER A 11 -1.75 14.44 -9.51
CA SER A 11 -0.60 14.14 -8.64
C SER A 11 -0.91 14.36 -7.15
N GLU A 12 -1.55 15.47 -6.82
CA GLU A 12 -1.89 15.86 -5.44
C GLU A 12 -2.97 14.94 -4.87
N GLU A 13 -3.98 14.61 -5.68
CA GLU A 13 -5.05 13.68 -5.30
C GLU A 13 -4.50 12.27 -5.07
N ASN A 14 -3.63 11.78 -5.96
CA ASN A 14 -2.99 10.48 -5.82
C ASN A 14 -2.07 10.42 -4.60
N ALA A 15 -1.32 11.50 -4.32
CA ALA A 15 -0.50 11.57 -3.11
C ALA A 15 -1.36 11.47 -1.84
N LYS A 16 -2.53 12.11 -1.81
CA LYS A 16 -3.49 11.98 -0.70
C LYS A 16 -4.05 10.57 -0.61
N ILE A 17 -4.49 9.98 -1.73
CA ILE A 17 -5.03 8.62 -1.79
C ILE A 17 -4.02 7.61 -1.24
N VAL A 18 -2.76 7.68 -1.67
CA VAL A 18 -1.71 6.77 -1.22
C VAL A 18 -1.48 6.89 0.28
N LYS A 19 -1.39 8.13 0.80
CA LYS A 19 -1.23 8.37 2.25
C LYS A 19 -2.40 7.81 3.05
N GLU A 20 -3.64 8.01 2.59
CA GLU A 20 -4.83 7.46 3.26
C GLU A 20 -4.82 5.93 3.29
N VAL A 21 -4.50 5.28 2.16
CA VAL A 21 -4.46 3.81 2.08
C VAL A 21 -3.37 3.23 2.99
N ILE A 22 -2.17 3.80 2.94
CA ILE A 22 -1.02 3.35 3.75
C ILE A 22 -1.25 3.64 5.25
N ALA A 23 -2.00 4.69 5.60
CA ALA A 23 -2.43 4.97 6.97
C ALA A 23 -3.60 4.08 7.45
N GLY A 24 -4.02 3.09 6.67
CA GLY A 24 -5.01 2.09 7.09
C GLY A 24 -6.46 2.39 6.72
N LYS A 25 -6.75 3.40 5.87
CA LYS A 25 -8.11 3.67 5.40
C LYS A 25 -8.64 2.46 4.61
N LYS A 26 -9.61 1.76 5.19
CA LYS A 26 -10.25 0.58 4.59
C LYS A 26 -11.10 0.97 3.37
N GLY A 27 -11.24 0.06 2.41
CA GLY A 27 -12.10 0.21 1.23
C GLY A 27 -11.45 -0.30 -0.07
N PRO A 28 -12.13 -0.15 -1.23
CA PRO A 28 -11.70 -0.75 -2.50
C PRO A 28 -10.28 -0.39 -2.94
N ARG A 29 -9.82 0.83 -2.64
CA ARG A 29 -8.45 1.29 -2.91
C ARG A 29 -7.42 0.56 -2.06
N GLN A 30 -7.73 0.24 -0.81
CA GLN A 30 -6.85 -0.60 0.00
C GLN A 30 -6.88 -2.03 -0.52
N ASP A 31 -8.04 -2.58 -0.89
CA ASP A 31 -8.15 -3.96 -1.37
C ASP A 31 -7.27 -4.20 -2.62
N ILE A 32 -7.28 -3.27 -3.59
CA ILE A 32 -6.44 -3.38 -4.79
C ILE A 32 -4.95 -3.21 -4.47
N VAL A 33 -4.60 -2.37 -3.49
CA VAL A 33 -3.22 -2.21 -3.02
C VAL A 33 -2.73 -3.48 -2.34
N LEU A 34 -3.54 -4.11 -1.48
CA LEU A 34 -3.20 -5.38 -0.82
C LEU A 34 -3.01 -6.50 -1.85
N LEU A 35 -3.85 -6.57 -2.89
CA LEU A 35 -3.71 -7.54 -3.97
C LEU A 35 -2.39 -7.36 -4.74
N ASN A 36 -2.06 -6.12 -5.14
CA ASN A 36 -0.82 -5.84 -5.86
C ASN A 36 0.43 -6.06 -4.99
N ALA A 37 0.37 -5.65 -3.72
CA ALA A 37 1.44 -5.90 -2.76
C ALA A 37 1.65 -7.40 -2.53
N SER A 38 0.57 -8.16 -2.41
CA SER A 38 0.62 -9.62 -2.33
C SER A 38 1.33 -10.24 -3.54
N ALA A 39 1.04 -9.77 -4.76
CA ALA A 39 1.72 -10.26 -5.95
C ALA A 39 3.23 -10.02 -5.88
N ALA A 40 3.65 -8.82 -5.44
CA ALA A 40 5.05 -8.48 -5.26
C ALA A 40 5.73 -9.30 -4.15
N LEU A 41 5.03 -9.54 -3.02
CA LEU A 41 5.53 -10.35 -1.92
C LEU A 41 5.75 -11.82 -2.32
N VAL A 42 4.81 -12.40 -3.08
CA VAL A 42 4.95 -13.75 -3.63
C VAL A 42 6.11 -13.81 -4.62
N ALA A 43 6.16 -12.88 -5.58
CA ALA A 43 7.25 -12.83 -6.56
C ALA A 43 8.64 -12.62 -5.90
N GLY A 44 8.69 -11.88 -4.79
CA GLY A 44 9.90 -11.65 -3.99
C GLY A 44 10.23 -12.76 -2.98
N GLY A 45 9.49 -13.88 -2.95
CA GLY A 45 9.72 -14.99 -2.02
C GLY A 45 9.46 -14.64 -0.55
N LYS A 46 8.64 -13.61 -0.28
CA LYS A 46 8.24 -13.16 1.06
C LYS A 46 6.89 -13.71 1.52
N ALA A 47 6.15 -14.36 0.63
CA ALA A 47 4.93 -15.11 0.92
C ALA A 47 4.84 -16.32 -0.01
N LYS A 48 4.24 -17.42 0.44
CA LYS A 48 4.13 -18.67 -0.33
C LYS A 48 3.07 -18.60 -1.45
N ASP A 49 2.02 -17.80 -1.23
CA ASP A 49 0.87 -17.67 -2.09
C ASP A 49 0.16 -16.32 -1.88
N PHE A 50 -0.85 -16.03 -2.70
CA PHE A 50 -1.59 -14.77 -2.62
C PHE A 50 -2.34 -14.57 -1.32
N ARG A 51 -2.79 -15.65 -0.65
CA ARG A 51 -3.52 -15.52 0.61
C ARG A 51 -2.57 -15.03 1.69
N GLU A 52 -1.41 -15.68 1.83
CA GLU A 52 -0.38 -15.24 2.77
C GLU A 52 0.13 -13.83 2.42
N GLY A 53 0.32 -13.53 1.13
CA GLY A 53 0.77 -12.21 0.70
C GLY A 53 -0.20 -11.09 1.05
N ILE A 54 -1.52 -11.33 0.98
CA ILE A 54 -2.53 -10.37 1.42
C ILE A 54 -2.45 -10.14 2.94
N GLU A 55 -2.29 -11.20 3.75
CA GLU A 55 -2.16 -11.07 5.21
C GLU A 55 -0.90 -10.29 5.59
N VAL A 56 0.25 -10.59 4.96
CA VAL A 56 1.50 -9.84 5.19
C VAL A 56 1.39 -8.37 4.76
N ALA A 57 0.76 -8.11 3.61
CA ALA A 57 0.53 -6.74 3.15
C ALA A 57 -0.42 -5.97 4.08
N ARG A 58 -1.44 -6.65 4.61
CA ARG A 58 -2.41 -6.06 5.55
C ARG A 58 -1.75 -5.75 6.89
N GLU A 59 -0.97 -6.66 7.43
CA GLU A 59 -0.19 -6.43 8.65
C GLU A 59 0.78 -5.26 8.51
N SER A 60 1.45 -5.13 7.36
CA SER A 60 2.34 -3.98 7.08
C SER A 60 1.62 -2.62 7.16
N ILE A 61 0.36 -2.57 6.69
CA ILE A 61 -0.47 -1.36 6.79
C ILE A 61 -1.01 -1.17 8.22
N ASP A 62 -1.60 -2.22 8.80
CA ASP A 62 -2.31 -2.12 10.07
C ASP A 62 -1.36 -1.89 11.27
N SER A 63 -0.11 -2.36 11.17
CA SER A 63 0.96 -2.07 12.14
C SER A 63 1.58 -0.66 11.99
N GLY A 64 1.31 0.04 10.88
CA GLY A 64 1.90 1.34 10.56
C GLY A 64 3.33 1.27 9.97
N GLU A 65 3.93 0.09 9.81
CA GLU A 65 5.27 -0.05 9.25
C GLU A 65 5.35 0.41 7.78
N ALA A 66 4.29 0.25 6.99
CA ALA A 66 4.20 0.81 5.64
C ALA A 66 4.31 2.35 5.63
N LEU A 67 3.64 3.03 6.57
CA LEU A 67 3.69 4.49 6.70
C LEU A 67 5.08 4.96 7.12
N LYS A 68 5.63 4.33 8.15
CA LYS A 68 6.99 4.60 8.63
C LYS A 68 8.05 4.39 7.54
N LYS A 69 7.86 3.40 6.65
CA LYS A 69 8.74 3.16 5.51
C LYS A 69 8.67 4.28 4.47
N LEU A 70 7.46 4.80 4.20
CA LEU A 70 7.28 5.98 3.34
C LEU A 70 7.97 7.21 3.93
N GLU A 71 7.79 7.46 5.24
CA GLU A 71 8.46 8.57 5.94
C GLU A 71 9.99 8.46 5.88
N SER A 72 10.52 7.25 6.12
CA SER A 72 11.95 6.97 6.00
C SER A 72 12.48 7.24 4.59
N LEU A 73 11.69 6.92 3.55
CA LEU A 73 12.06 7.19 2.16
C LEU A 73 12.09 8.70 1.88
N ILE A 74 11.07 9.44 2.34
CA ILE A 74 11.01 10.91 2.20
C ILE A 74 12.23 11.55 2.88
N GLU A 75 12.54 11.14 4.10
CA GLU A 75 13.71 11.64 4.83
C GLU A 75 15.00 11.32 4.06
N PHE A 76 15.15 10.09 3.58
CA PHE A 76 16.33 9.66 2.85
C PHE A 76 16.57 10.47 1.56
N THR A 77 15.53 10.74 0.78
CA THR A 77 15.67 11.46 -0.50
C THR A 77 15.81 12.97 -0.35
N ASN A 78 15.43 13.52 0.81
CA ASN A 78 15.45 14.97 1.07
C ASN A 78 16.60 15.38 2.01
N LYS A 79 17.48 14.45 2.38
CA LYS A 79 18.73 14.76 3.08
C LYS A 79 19.62 15.65 2.19
N PRO A 80 20.23 16.71 2.76
CA PRO A 80 21.18 17.56 2.04
C PRO A 80 22.47 16.83 1.68
#